data_AF-A0A1B0D5P3-F1
#
_entry.id   AF-A0A1B0D5P3-F1
#
_cell.length_a   1.000
_cell.length_b   1.000
_cell.length_c   1.000
_cell.angle_alpha   90.00
_cell.angle_beta   90.00
_cell.angle_gamma   90.00
#
_symmetry.space_group_name_H-M   'P 1'
#
loop_
_entity.id
_entity.type
_entity.pdbx_description
1 polymer ?
#
loop_
_entity_poly.entity_id
_entity_poly.type
_entity_poly.pdbx_seq_one_letter_code
_entity_poly.pdbx_strand_id
1 'polypeptide(L)'
;MTQDFILFPKIGECSYVSCYCEENVWKLCEQVKKNNPGELPKCYSVFVSNAGRTVPLWRQKAGRGDDKVVIWDYHVFFMHCVGPNRCLVYDLDTTLPFPTYFHKYVTETFRSDLALRPEHH
;
A
#
# COMPACT_ATOMS: atom_id res chain seq x y z
N MET A 1 1.00 -26.56 4.09
CA MET A 1 1.40 -25.15 4.29
C MET A 1 1.97 -24.65 2.98
N THR A 2 1.16 -24.00 2.15
CA THR A 2 1.68 -23.35 0.94
C THR A 2 2.25 -22.01 1.36
N GLN A 3 3.56 -21.85 1.24
CA GLN A 3 4.27 -20.62 1.50
C GLN A 3 3.70 -19.53 0.58
N ASP A 4 3.33 -18.37 1.13
CA ASP A 4 2.83 -17.27 0.32
C ASP A 4 3.89 -16.87 -0.70
N PHE A 5 3.48 -16.76 -1.96
CA PHE A 5 4.38 -16.33 -3.04
C PHE A 5 4.62 -14.82 -2.90
N ILE A 6 5.78 -14.44 -2.38
CA ILE A 6 6.16 -13.04 -2.17
C ILE A 6 6.80 -12.48 -3.45
N LEU A 7 6.15 -11.50 -4.07
CA LEU A 7 6.68 -10.81 -5.26
C LEU A 7 7.92 -9.97 -4.96
N PHE A 8 7.91 -9.25 -3.83
CA PHE A 8 8.98 -8.33 -3.42
C PHE A 8 9.43 -8.67 -1.99
N PRO A 9 10.59 -9.31 -1.80
CA PRO A 9 11.01 -9.79 -0.49
C PRO A 9 11.53 -8.68 0.43
N LYS A 10 12.07 -7.58 -0.13
CA LYS A 10 12.62 -6.46 0.64
C LYS A 10 12.21 -5.12 0.06
N ILE A 11 11.74 -4.23 0.92
CA ILE A 11 11.34 -2.87 0.56
C ILE A 11 12.52 -2.06 -0.01
N GLY A 12 13.73 -2.26 0.51
CA GLY A 12 14.94 -1.54 0.09
C GLY A 12 15.49 -1.94 -1.28
N GLU A 13 14.95 -2.99 -1.89
CA GLU A 13 15.29 -3.43 -3.25
C GLU A 13 14.30 -2.88 -4.30
N CYS A 14 13.23 -2.20 -3.86
CA CYS A 14 12.24 -1.58 -4.73
C CYS A 14 12.71 -0.17 -5.16
N SER A 15 12.42 0.20 -6.41
CA SER A 15 12.61 1.59 -6.86
C SER A 15 11.66 2.50 -6.08
N TYR A 16 12.19 3.60 -5.55
CA TYR A 16 11.42 4.49 -4.68
C TYR A 16 11.87 5.95 -4.84
N VAL A 17 10.89 6.83 -5.04
CA VAL A 17 11.02 8.28 -4.95
C VAL A 17 9.89 8.81 -4.06
N SER A 18 10.25 9.62 -3.06
CA SER A 18 9.27 10.22 -2.13
C SER A 18 8.27 11.09 -2.88
N CYS A 19 6.98 10.96 -2.54
CA CYS A 19 5.87 11.70 -3.14
C CYS A 19 5.57 11.40 -4.62
N TYR A 20 6.11 10.28 -5.16
CA TYR A 20 5.77 9.73 -6.47
C TYR A 20 5.26 8.28 -6.31
N CYS A 21 4.32 8.07 -5.38
CA CYS A 21 3.80 6.75 -5.01
C CYS A 21 3.18 6.00 -6.21
N GLU A 22 2.59 6.73 -7.14
CA GLU A 22 2.08 6.25 -8.42
C GLU A 22 3.18 5.71 -9.34
N GLU A 23 4.32 6.39 -9.47
CA GLU A 23 5.45 5.90 -10.25
C GLU A 23 6.14 4.72 -9.57
N ASN A 24 6.25 4.78 -8.24
CA ASN A 24 6.78 3.69 -7.43
C ASN A 24 5.98 2.40 -7.64
N VAL A 25 4.64 2.48 -7.57
CA VAL A 25 3.75 1.34 -7.82
C VAL A 25 3.79 0.91 -9.29
N TRP A 26 3.91 1.85 -10.23
CA TRP A 26 4.12 1.51 -11.65
C TRP A 26 5.41 0.69 -11.85
N LYS A 27 6.50 1.03 -11.14
CA LYS A 27 7.76 0.27 -11.18
C LYS A 27 7.63 -1.12 -10.58
N LEU A 28 6.82 -1.30 -9.54
CA LEU A 28 6.47 -2.63 -9.04
C LEU A 28 5.73 -3.45 -10.11
N CYS A 29 4.72 -2.87 -10.78
CA CYS A 29 4.02 -3.52 -11.89
C CYS A 29 4.96 -3.92 -13.04
N GLU A 30 5.89 -3.03 -13.43
CA GLU A 30 6.92 -3.30 -14.45
C GLU A 30 7.80 -4.50 -14.04
N GLN A 31 8.21 -4.57 -12.78
CA GLN A 31 9.01 -5.65 -12.25
C GLN A 31 8.25 -6.99 -12.24
N VAL A 32 6.96 -7.00 -11.83
CA VAL A 32 6.12 -8.22 -11.93
C VAL A 32 5.97 -8.65 -13.38
N LYS A 33 5.66 -7.73 -14.30
CA LYS A 33 5.50 -8.03 -15.73
C LYS A 33 6.76 -8.69 -16.30
N LYS A 34 7.95 -8.24 -15.86
CA LYS A 34 9.23 -8.77 -16.31
C LYS A 34 9.57 -10.13 -15.70
N ASN A 35 9.41 -10.28 -14.39
CA ASN A 35 9.93 -11.43 -13.65
C ASN A 35 8.88 -12.54 -13.45
N ASN A 36 7.61 -12.17 -13.31
CA ASN A 36 6.49 -13.06 -12.98
C ASN A 36 5.21 -12.66 -13.76
N PRO A 37 5.23 -12.67 -15.11
CA PRO A 37 4.12 -12.16 -15.92
C PRO A 37 2.77 -12.84 -15.64
N GLY A 38 2.78 -14.12 -15.25
CA GLY A 38 1.56 -14.86 -14.88
C GLY A 38 0.89 -14.38 -13.58
N GLU A 39 1.60 -13.64 -12.74
CA GLU A 39 1.06 -13.04 -11.52
C GLU A 39 0.47 -11.65 -11.74
N LEU A 40 0.84 -10.97 -12.83
CA LEU A 40 0.37 -9.61 -13.12
C LEU A 40 -1.16 -9.47 -13.14
N PRO A 41 -1.95 -10.41 -13.71
CA PRO A 41 -3.42 -10.33 -13.67
C PRO A 41 -4.03 -10.40 -12.26
N LYS A 42 -3.23 -10.79 -11.26
CA LYS A 42 -3.62 -10.86 -9.85
C LYS A 42 -3.17 -9.63 -9.06
N CYS A 43 -2.55 -8.66 -9.73
CA CYS A 43 -1.97 -7.48 -9.12
C CYS A 43 -2.85 -6.25 -9.38
N TYR A 44 -2.88 -5.33 -8.42
CA TYR A 44 -3.69 -4.12 -8.47
C TYR A 44 -2.87 -2.91 -8.01
N SER A 45 -2.99 -1.81 -8.74
CA SER A 45 -2.59 -0.48 -8.27
C SER A 45 -3.80 0.16 -7.63
N VAL A 46 -3.73 0.47 -6.34
CA VAL A 46 -4.86 1.04 -5.59
C VAL A 46 -4.58 2.49 -5.27
N PHE A 47 -5.42 3.36 -5.82
CA PHE A 47 -5.43 4.78 -5.52
C PHE A 47 -6.42 5.06 -4.38
N VAL A 48 -5.95 5.79 -3.38
CA VAL A 48 -6.78 6.29 -2.29
C VAL A 48 -6.75 7.79 -2.31
N SER A 49 -7.94 8.39 -2.41
CA SER A 49 -8.15 9.84 -2.33
C SER A 49 -9.63 10.07 -2.01
N ASN A 50 -10.00 11.32 -1.82
CA ASN A 50 -11.38 11.74 -1.62
C ASN A 50 -11.64 13.08 -2.30
N ALA A 51 -12.89 13.55 -2.26
CA ALA A 51 -13.28 14.82 -2.90
C ALA A 51 -12.48 16.02 -2.36
N GLY A 52 -12.12 15.99 -1.08
CA GLY A 52 -11.34 17.04 -0.42
C GLY A 52 -9.83 16.93 -0.62
N ARG A 53 -9.33 15.84 -1.23
CA ARG A 53 -7.89 15.52 -1.31
C ARG A 53 -7.21 15.67 0.05
N THR A 54 -7.81 15.09 1.08
CA THR A 54 -7.29 15.11 2.45
C THR A 54 -7.59 13.78 3.14
N VAL A 55 -6.91 12.73 2.71
CA VAL A 55 -7.06 11.39 3.27
C VAL A 55 -6.00 11.15 4.37
N PRO A 56 -6.39 10.90 5.62
CA PRO A 56 -5.46 10.63 6.71
C PRO A 56 -5.03 9.15 6.69
N LEU A 57 -3.73 8.91 6.58
CA LEU A 57 -3.14 7.57 6.61
C LEU A 57 -2.17 7.46 7.79
N TRP A 58 -2.38 6.44 8.62
CA TRP A 58 -1.53 6.06 9.75
C TRP A 58 -0.41 5.13 9.31
N ARG A 59 0.61 5.00 10.18
CA ARG A 59 1.77 4.13 9.95
C ARG A 59 2.50 4.51 8.66
N GLN A 60 2.72 5.79 8.43
CA GLN A 60 3.41 6.33 7.25
C GLN A 60 4.79 6.86 7.65
N LYS A 61 5.82 6.60 6.83
CA LYS A 61 7.23 6.96 7.12
C LYS A 61 7.42 8.45 7.37
N ALA A 62 6.74 9.30 6.60
CA ALA A 62 6.77 10.76 6.75
C ALA A 62 5.94 11.27 7.94
N GLY A 63 5.18 10.38 8.60
CA GLY A 63 4.29 10.73 9.69
C GLY A 63 5.00 11.17 10.96
N ARG A 64 4.35 12.09 11.69
CA ARG A 64 4.84 12.63 12.97
C ARG A 64 4.12 11.97 14.14
N GLY A 65 4.73 12.04 15.34
CA GLY A 65 4.22 11.43 16.56
C GLY A 65 4.28 9.90 16.58
N ASP A 66 3.69 9.30 17.61
CA ASP A 66 3.71 7.85 17.84
C ASP A 66 2.88 7.07 16.81
N ASP A 67 1.82 7.71 16.33
CA ASP A 67 0.86 7.15 15.38
C ASP A 67 1.29 7.27 13.92
N LYS A 68 2.33 8.10 13.64
CA LYS A 68 2.92 8.27 12.31
C LYS A 68 1.86 8.60 11.23
N VAL A 69 1.00 9.57 11.50
CA VAL A 69 -0.08 9.98 10.60
C VAL A 69 0.42 11.01 9.57
N VAL A 70 -0.07 10.89 8.33
CA VAL A 70 0.11 11.84 7.22
C VAL A 70 -1.25 12.11 6.59
N ILE A 71 -1.53 13.36 6.26
CA ILE A 71 -2.70 13.74 5.44
C ILE A 71 -2.20 13.86 4.01
N TRP A 72 -2.66 12.95 3.16
CA TRP A 72 -2.33 12.91 1.74
C TRP A 72 -3.43 13.56 0.89
N ASP A 73 -3.04 14.13 -0.24
CA ASP A 73 -3.97 14.47 -1.31
C ASP A 73 -4.47 13.22 -2.04
N TYR A 74 -3.54 12.30 -2.30
CA TYR A 74 -3.81 10.92 -2.64
C TYR A 74 -2.63 10.04 -2.23
N HIS A 75 -2.85 8.73 -2.12
CA HIS A 75 -1.78 7.75 -1.95
C HIS A 75 -2.01 6.55 -2.85
N VAL A 76 -0.94 5.91 -3.30
CA VAL A 76 -0.99 4.71 -4.14
C VAL A 76 -0.19 3.59 -3.50
N PHE A 77 -0.81 2.42 -3.38
CA PHE A 77 -0.13 1.20 -2.93
C PHE A 77 -0.44 0.04 -3.87
N PHE A 78 0.41 -0.99 -3.82
CA PHE A 78 0.30 -2.17 -4.67
C PHE A 78 -0.31 -3.34 -3.90
N MET A 79 -1.21 -4.09 -4.54
CA MET A 79 -1.85 -5.28 -4.00
C MET A 79 -1.59 -6.49 -4.88
N HIS A 80 -1.40 -7.66 -4.25
CA HIS A 80 -1.31 -8.95 -4.93
C HIS A 80 -2.27 -9.95 -4.31
N CYS A 81 -3.29 -10.35 -5.09
CA CYS A 81 -4.40 -11.21 -4.66
C CYS A 81 -4.21 -12.63 -5.18
N VAL A 82 -3.52 -13.48 -4.41
CA VAL A 82 -3.21 -14.87 -4.77
C VAL A 82 -4.41 -15.80 -4.60
N GLY A 83 -5.45 -15.36 -3.89
CA GLY A 83 -6.71 -16.08 -3.74
C GLY A 83 -7.70 -15.38 -2.80
N PRO A 84 -8.87 -16.00 -2.52
CA PRO A 84 -10.00 -15.36 -1.85
C PRO A 84 -9.68 -14.69 -0.50
N ASN A 85 -8.71 -15.23 0.24
CA ASN A 85 -8.29 -14.73 1.55
C ASN A 85 -6.78 -14.47 1.62
N ARG A 86 -6.12 -14.32 0.47
CA ARG A 86 -4.67 -14.16 0.36
C ARG A 86 -4.35 -12.96 -0.48
N CYS A 87 -4.40 -11.80 0.17
CA CYS A 87 -4.00 -10.53 -0.43
C CYS A 87 -2.89 -9.90 0.41
N LEU A 88 -1.78 -9.61 -0.25
CA LEU A 88 -0.66 -8.88 0.30
C LEU A 88 -0.67 -7.45 -0.21
N VAL A 89 -0.30 -6.53 0.68
CA VAL A 89 -0.12 -5.11 0.40
C VAL A 89 1.37 -4.78 0.43
N TYR A 90 1.79 -4.05 -0.60
CA TYR A 90 3.12 -3.51 -0.79
C TYR A 90 2.98 -1.99 -0.87
N ASP A 91 3.06 -1.35 0.29
CA ASP A 91 3.12 0.11 0.43
C ASP A 91 4.57 0.50 0.71
N LEU A 92 5.19 1.28 -0.17
CA LEU A 92 6.57 1.72 0.02
C LEU A 92 6.71 2.85 1.03
N ASP A 93 5.61 3.47 1.44
CA ASP A 93 5.58 4.58 2.39
C ASP A 93 5.13 4.14 3.79
N THR A 94 4.77 2.87 3.99
CA THR A 94 4.34 2.37 5.29
C THR A 94 5.50 2.11 6.27
N THR A 95 5.19 2.18 7.57
CA THR A 95 6.03 1.67 8.67
C THR A 95 5.59 0.28 9.13
N LEU A 96 4.52 -0.28 8.56
CA LEU A 96 4.11 -1.67 8.77
C LEU A 96 5.14 -2.65 8.16
N PRO A 97 5.08 -3.95 8.51
CA PRO A 97 5.87 -4.96 7.82
C PRO A 97 5.67 -4.93 6.30
N PHE A 98 6.71 -5.29 5.55
CA PHE A 98 6.67 -5.30 4.09
C PHE A 98 6.99 -6.70 3.55
N PRO A 99 6.09 -7.32 2.75
CA PRO A 99 4.68 -6.96 2.61
C PRO A 99 3.90 -7.15 3.91
N THR A 100 2.66 -6.69 3.93
CA THR A 100 1.71 -6.97 5.02
C THR A 100 0.41 -7.57 4.48
N TYR A 101 -0.34 -8.27 5.32
CA TYR A 101 -1.67 -8.77 4.95
C TYR A 101 -2.66 -7.62 4.84
N PHE A 102 -3.54 -7.69 3.83
CA PHE A 102 -4.54 -6.65 3.53
C PHE A 102 -5.35 -6.23 4.76
N HIS A 103 -5.91 -7.18 5.53
CA HIS A 103 -6.70 -6.86 6.72
C HIS A 103 -5.92 -6.04 7.75
N LYS A 104 -4.65 -6.39 7.97
CA LYS A 104 -3.77 -5.65 8.88
C LYS A 104 -3.50 -4.24 8.35
N TYR A 105 -3.18 -4.13 7.06
CA TYR A 105 -2.94 -2.83 6.42
C TYR A 105 -4.15 -1.91 6.57
N VAL A 106 -5.34 -2.38 6.17
CA VAL A 106 -6.54 -1.54 6.20
C VAL A 106 -6.86 -1.08 7.62
N THR A 107 -6.82 -1.99 8.59
CA THR A 107 -7.14 -1.68 9.99
C THR A 107 -6.16 -0.67 10.61
N GLU A 108 -4.86 -0.80 10.32
CA GLU A 108 -3.84 0.05 10.94
C GLU A 108 -3.56 1.34 10.17
N THR A 109 -3.79 1.38 8.85
CA THR A 109 -3.51 2.54 7.99
C THR A 109 -4.71 3.47 7.86
N PHE A 110 -5.93 2.96 7.65
CA PHE A 110 -7.12 3.82 7.48
C PHE A 110 -7.88 4.04 8.80
N ARG A 111 -7.74 3.12 9.77
CA ARG A 111 -8.57 3.08 10.98
C ARG A 111 -10.07 3.10 10.61
N SER A 112 -10.95 3.43 11.56
CA SER A 112 -12.39 3.49 11.31
C SER A 112 -12.83 4.90 10.92
N ASP A 113 -13.62 5.02 9.86
CA ASP A 113 -14.24 6.29 9.43
C ASP A 113 -15.09 6.93 10.54
N LEU A 114 -15.62 6.15 11.49
CA LEU A 114 -16.36 6.69 12.64
C LEU A 114 -15.52 7.63 13.51
N ALA A 115 -14.19 7.51 13.45
CA ALA A 115 -13.26 8.39 14.15
C ALA A 115 -12.79 9.57 13.28
N LEU A 116 -13.19 9.64 12.01
CA LEU A 116 -12.82 10.69 11.07
C LEU A 116 -13.95 11.72 10.93
N ARG A 117 -13.58 12.94 10.54
CA ARG A 117 -14.55 13.96 10.10
C ARG A 117 -15.02 13.59 8.69
N PRO A 118 -16.28 13.86 8.30
CA PRO A 118 -16.80 13.49 6.97
C PRO A 118 -15.99 14.02 5.78
N GLU A 119 -15.30 15.15 5.95
CA GLU A 119 -14.40 15.72 4.95
C GLU A 119 -13.15 14.87 4.65
N HIS A 120 -12.86 13.88 5.49
CA HIS A 120 -11.71 12.98 5.42
C HIS A 120 -12.06 11.51 5.08
N HIS A 121 -13.35 11.20 4.89
CA HIS A 121 -13.77 9.88 4.37
C HIS A 121 -13.26 9.65 2.95
#